data_AF-A0A9Q1B8W3-F1
#
_entry.id   AF-A0A9Q1B8W3-F1
#
_cell.length_a   1.000
_cell.length_b   1.000
_cell.length_c   1.000
_cell.angle_alpha   90.00
_cell.angle_beta   90.00
_cell.angle_gamma   90.00
#
_symmetry.space_group_name_H-M   'P 1'
#
loop_
_entity.id
_entity.type
_entity.pdbx_description
1 polymer ?
#
loop_
_entity_poly.entity_id
_entity_poly.type
_entity_poly.pdbx_seq_one_letter_code
_entity_poly.pdbx_strand_id
1 'polypeptide(L)'
;MSLVPYDDKALWGMQKFHQPSSTHHFANHTIQIKQDWKQLGVAAVVWDAAVVLCTFLETGGIDLQGRSVIELGAGTGLLGIVAALLGAHVNDNGQKSSLGPP
;
A
#
# COMPACT_ATOMS: atom_id res chain seq x y z
N MET A 1 -2.17 22.20 1.14
CA MET A 1 -1.86 21.60 -0.17
C MET A 1 -0.49 22.11 -0.61
N SER A 2 0.53 21.27 -0.70
CA SER A 2 1.76 21.63 -1.42
C SER A 2 1.64 21.15 -2.86
N LEU A 3 1.88 22.04 -3.81
CA LEU A 3 2.08 21.68 -5.20
C LEU A 3 3.56 21.30 -5.33
N VAL A 4 3.85 20.02 -5.42
CA VAL A 4 5.21 19.56 -5.77
C VAL A 4 5.28 19.58 -7.30
N PRO A 5 6.12 20.44 -7.91
CA PRO A 5 6.28 20.46 -9.36
C PRO A 5 7.06 19.22 -9.79
N TYR A 6 6.38 18.27 -10.42
CA TYR A 6 7.00 17.11 -11.05
C TYR A 6 7.33 17.44 -12.51
N ASP A 7 8.57 17.88 -12.75
CA ASP A 7 9.14 17.99 -14.10
C ASP A 7 9.70 16.62 -14.53
N ASP A 8 9.46 16.25 -15.80
CA ASP A 8 9.79 14.97 -16.44
C ASP A 8 11.27 14.59 -16.34
N LYS A 9 12.17 15.55 -16.07
CA LYS A 9 13.61 15.33 -16.00
C LYS A 9 14.15 14.97 -14.61
N ALA A 10 13.34 15.01 -13.55
CA ALA A 10 13.79 14.76 -12.18
C ALA A 10 13.62 13.30 -11.69
N LEU A 11 13.04 12.40 -12.49
CA LEU A 11 12.36 11.21 -11.98
C LEU A 11 12.87 9.89 -12.56
N TRP A 12 14.16 9.62 -12.43
CA TRP A 12 14.68 8.27 -12.69
C TRP A 12 14.00 7.19 -11.81
N GLY A 13 13.41 7.58 -10.68
CA GLY A 13 12.68 6.72 -9.75
C GLY A 13 11.17 6.51 -10.02
N MET A 14 10.53 7.19 -10.98
CA MET A 14 9.07 7.07 -11.22
C MET A 14 8.67 6.16 -12.37
N GLN A 15 9.62 5.51 -13.04
CA GLN A 15 9.29 4.53 -14.08
C GLN A 15 8.41 3.40 -13.52
N LYS A 16 8.60 3.03 -12.24
CA LYS A 16 7.80 2.03 -11.53
C LYS A 16 6.32 2.41 -11.34
N PHE A 17 6.01 3.71 -11.32
CA PHE A 17 4.64 4.22 -11.14
C PHE A 17 3.82 4.18 -12.43
N HIS A 18 4.47 4.04 -13.58
CA HIS A 18 3.81 3.94 -14.88
C HIS A 18 3.40 2.49 -15.23
N GLN A 19 3.77 1.51 -14.40
CA GLN A 19 3.33 0.13 -14.55
C GLN A 19 1.89 -0.02 -14.04
N PRO A 20 1.02 -0.78 -14.74
CA PRO A 20 -0.39 -0.95 -14.38
C PRO A 20 -0.60 -1.77 -13.10
N SER A 21 0.44 -2.46 -12.63
CA SER A 21 0.42 -3.17 -11.36
C SER A 21 1.81 -3.31 -10.76
N SER A 22 1.87 -3.45 -9.44
CA SER A 22 3.07 -3.84 -8.68
C SER A 22 2.81 -5.17 -7.97
N THR A 23 3.82 -6.04 -7.91
CA THR A 23 3.72 -7.34 -7.21
C THR A 23 4.66 -7.33 -6.01
N HIS A 24 4.15 -7.76 -4.85
CA HIS A 24 4.88 -7.81 -3.59
C HIS A 24 4.72 -9.17 -2.92
N HIS A 25 5.70 -9.56 -2.13
CA HIS A 25 5.68 -10.80 -1.36
C HIS A 25 5.81 -10.46 0.12
N PHE A 26 4.72 -10.64 0.87
CA PHE A 26 4.61 -10.33 2.29
C PHE A 26 3.70 -11.33 2.99
N ALA A 27 3.96 -11.62 4.26
CA ALA A 27 3.26 -12.56 5.12
C ALA A 27 3.09 -13.95 4.48
N ASN A 28 4.05 -14.41 3.68
CA ASN A 28 3.94 -15.64 2.87
C ASN A 28 2.83 -15.63 1.80
N HIS A 29 2.43 -14.43 1.34
CA HIS A 29 1.45 -14.22 0.28
C HIS A 29 2.05 -13.40 -0.86
N THR A 30 1.54 -13.64 -2.07
CA THR A 30 1.82 -12.77 -3.22
C THR A 30 0.67 -11.78 -3.38
N ILE A 31 0.96 -10.50 -3.27
CA ILE A 31 0.00 -9.41 -3.32
C ILE A 31 0.23 -8.63 -4.61
N GLN A 32 -0.78 -8.59 -5.46
CA GLN A 32 -0.76 -7.80 -6.69
C GLN A 32 -1.61 -6.55 -6.50
N ILE A 33 -0.98 -5.39 -6.61
CA ILE A 33 -1.62 -4.08 -6.47
C ILE A 33 -1.80 -3.46 -7.85
N LYS A 34 -3.03 -3.12 -8.23
CA LYS A 34 -3.30 -2.33 -9.43
C LYS A 34 -2.86 -0.88 -9.18
N GLN A 35 -2.19 -0.28 -10.17
CA GLN A 35 -1.72 1.09 -10.10
C GLN A 35 -2.24 1.91 -11.28
N ASP A 36 -2.54 3.19 -11.04
CA ASP A 36 -2.95 4.14 -12.08
C ASP A 36 -2.46 5.57 -11.76
N TRP A 37 -1.16 5.78 -11.95
CA TRP A 37 -0.54 7.10 -11.78
C TRP A 37 -1.18 8.16 -12.68
N LYS A 38 -1.61 7.80 -13.90
CA LYS A 38 -2.08 8.76 -14.90
C LYS A 38 -3.47 9.30 -14.58
N GLN A 39 -4.38 8.46 -14.08
CA GLN A 39 -5.76 8.88 -13.80
C GLN A 39 -5.98 9.25 -12.34
N LEU A 40 -5.30 8.59 -11.40
CA LEU A 40 -5.56 8.69 -9.97
C LEU A 40 -4.37 9.25 -9.17
N GLY A 41 -3.22 9.47 -9.83
CA GLY A 41 -2.08 10.18 -9.26
C GLY A 41 -1.45 9.48 -8.06
N VAL A 42 -1.03 10.30 -7.08
CA VAL A 42 -0.27 9.90 -5.88
C VAL A 42 -0.95 8.78 -5.08
N ALA A 43 -2.27 8.73 -5.05
CA ALA A 43 -3.00 7.74 -4.24
C ALA A 43 -3.04 6.33 -4.88
N ALA A 44 -2.77 6.21 -6.18
CA ALA A 44 -2.92 4.95 -6.91
C ALA A 44 -1.58 4.30 -7.29
N VAL A 45 -0.54 4.54 -6.50
CA VAL A 45 0.76 3.88 -6.65
C VAL A 45 1.30 3.47 -5.29
N VAL A 46 2.07 2.38 -5.29
CA VAL A 46 2.75 1.91 -4.09
C VAL A 46 3.98 2.76 -3.85
N TRP A 47 4.00 3.50 -2.75
CA TRP A 47 5.16 4.26 -2.32
C TRP A 47 6.18 3.37 -1.60
N ASP A 48 7.47 3.69 -1.73
CA ASP A 48 8.55 2.93 -1.08
C ASP A 48 8.36 2.85 0.44
N ALA A 49 7.82 3.91 1.05
CA ALA A 49 7.52 3.92 2.49
C ALA A 49 6.53 2.82 2.89
N ALA A 50 5.53 2.50 2.05
CA ALA A 50 4.60 1.41 2.32
C ALA A 50 5.32 0.05 2.30
N VAL A 51 6.24 -0.16 1.33
CA VAL A 51 7.04 -1.39 1.22
C VAL A 51 7.96 -1.57 2.43
N VAL A 52 8.64 -0.49 2.86
CA VAL A 52 9.51 -0.50 4.04
C VAL A 52 8.72 -0.82 5.30
N LEU A 53 7.53 -0.24 5.46
CA LEU A 53 6.70 -0.49 6.63
C LEU A 53 6.12 -1.91 6.65
N CYS A 54 5.72 -2.46 5.50
CA CYS A 54 5.34 -3.88 5.39
C CYS A 54 6.48 -4.81 5.82
N THR A 55 7.70 -4.53 5.34
CA THR A 55 8.90 -5.30 5.72
C THR A 55 9.15 -5.22 7.23
N PHE A 56 8.97 -4.04 7.83
CA PHE A 56 9.10 -3.87 9.28
C PHE A 56 8.06 -4.68 10.05
N LEU A 57 6.79 -4.68 9.64
CA LEU A 57 5.75 -5.49 10.29
C LEU A 57 6.05 -6.99 10.22
N GLU A 58 6.59 -7.48 9.10
CA GLU A 58 7.00 -8.88 8.95
C GLU A 58 8.15 -9.31 9.87
N THR A 59 8.97 -8.37 10.37
CA THR A 59 10.02 -8.72 11.34
C THR A 59 9.47 -9.31 12.64
N GLY A 60 8.16 -9.15 12.90
CA GLY A 60 7.50 -9.63 14.11
C GLY A 60 7.77 -8.77 15.35
N GLY A 61 8.43 -7.61 15.20
CA GLY A 61 8.65 -6.66 16.30
C GLY A 61 7.36 -6.02 16.84
N ILE A 62 6.26 -6.11 16.09
CA ILE A 62 4.91 -5.70 16.49
C ILE A 62 3.99 -6.89 16.26
N ASP A 63 3.42 -7.40 17.36
CA ASP A 63 2.32 -8.36 17.28
C ASP A 63 1.03 -7.64 16.86
N LEU A 64 0.41 -8.12 15.78
CA LEU A 64 -0.81 -7.58 15.21
C LEU A 64 -2.02 -8.49 15.40
N GLN A 65 -1.84 -9.69 15.97
CA GLN A 65 -2.88 -10.70 16.01
C GLN A 65 -4.07 -10.23 16.87
N GLY A 66 -5.25 -10.17 16.25
CA GLY A 66 -6.50 -9.74 16.88
C GLY A 66 -6.57 -8.25 17.24
N ARG A 67 -5.62 -7.43 16.79
CA ARG A 67 -5.59 -5.99 17.11
C ARG A 67 -6.38 -5.17 16.11
N SER A 68 -7.10 -4.16 16.61
CA SER A 68 -7.73 -3.15 15.75
C SER A 68 -6.68 -2.17 15.24
N VAL A 69 -6.57 -2.04 13.92
CA VAL A 69 -5.60 -1.15 13.25
C VAL A 69 -6.34 -0.21 12.32
N ILE A 70 -5.89 1.04 12.26
CA ILE A 70 -6.37 2.04 11.29
C ILE A 70 -5.19 2.46 10.40
N GLU A 71 -5.38 2.36 9.09
CA GLU A 71 -4.43 2.88 8.11
C GLU A 71 -4.87 4.29 7.67
N LEU A 72 -4.01 5.29 7.88
CA LEU A 72 -4.29 6.66 7.47
C LEU A 72 -3.55 6.96 6.16
N GLY A 73 -4.30 7.37 5.14
CA GLY A 73 -3.72 7.61 3.82
C GLY A 73 -3.32 6.31 3.11
N ALA A 74 -4.20 5.30 3.15
CA ALA A 74 -3.92 3.95 2.66
C ALA A 74 -3.45 3.91 1.19
N GLY A 75 -3.87 4.87 0.36
CA GLY A 75 -3.51 4.91 -1.05
C GLY A 75 -3.97 3.64 -1.74
N THR A 76 -3.02 2.76 -2.10
CA THR A 76 -3.32 1.45 -2.69
C THR A 76 -3.72 0.37 -1.67
N GLY A 77 -3.58 0.63 -0.37
CA GLY A 77 -3.93 -0.29 0.72
C GLY A 77 -2.95 -1.44 0.94
N LEU A 78 -1.73 -1.37 0.38
CA LEU A 78 -0.74 -2.46 0.51
C LEU A 78 -0.44 -2.78 1.98
N LEU A 79 -0.23 -1.74 2.80
CA LEU A 79 0.10 -1.92 4.20
C LEU A 79 -1.08 -2.46 5.01
N GLY A 80 -2.29 -1.98 4.78
CA GLY A 80 -3.50 -2.52 5.39
C GLY A 80 -3.72 -4.00 5.03
N ILE A 81 -3.48 -4.39 3.77
CA ILE A 81 -3.51 -5.80 3.36
C ILE A 81 -2.49 -6.62 4.15
N VAL A 82 -1.24 -6.17 4.25
CA VAL A 82 -0.19 -6.88 5.00
C VAL A 82 -0.54 -6.98 6.48
N ALA A 83 -1.03 -5.90 7.09
CA ALA A 83 -1.46 -5.91 8.49
C ALA A 83 -2.62 -6.90 8.73
N ALA A 84 -3.57 -6.98 7.81
CA ALA A 84 -4.67 -7.96 7.89
C ALA A 84 -4.18 -9.41 7.75
N LEU A 85 -3.23 -9.67 6.84
CA LEU A 85 -2.60 -10.99 6.69
C LEU A 85 -1.80 -11.41 7.93
N LEU A 86 -1.25 -10.45 8.67
CA LEU A 86 -0.60 -10.67 9.96
C LEU A 86 -1.59 -10.78 11.14
N GLY A 87 -2.90 -10.78 10.87
CA GLY A 87 -3.95 -11.04 11.84
C GLY A 87 -4.61 -9.82 12.46
N ALA A 88 -4.37 -8.60 11.95
CA ALA A 88 -5.06 -7.40 12.43
C ALA A 88 -6.50 -7.30 11.89
N HIS A 89 -7.37 -6.64 12.67
CA HIS A 89 -8.65 -6.12 12.22
C HIS A 89 -8.45 -4.70 11.68
N VAL A 90 -8.23 -4.57 10.38
CA VAL A 90 -7.93 -3.30 9.73
C VAL A 90 -9.22 -2.56 9.35
N ASN A 91 -9.34 -1.31 9.79
CA ASN A 91 -10.39 -0.40 9.34
C ASN A 91 -9.80 0.61 8.36
N ASP A 92 -10.16 0.48 7.09
CA ASP A 92 -9.72 1.40 6.04
C ASP A 92 -10.72 2.57 5.94
N ASN A 93 -10.27 3.78 6.31
CA ASN A 93 -11.09 4.98 6.21
C ASN A 93 -11.02 5.64 4.81
N GLY A 94 -10.42 4.98 3.81
CA GLY A 94 -10.26 5.49 2.45
C GLY A 94 -10.83 4.57 1.36
N GLN A 95 -12.14 4.70 1.10
CA GLN A 95 -12.94 3.95 0.09
C GLN A 95 -13.23 2.49 0.44
N LYS A 96 -14.52 2.12 0.39
CA LYS A 96 -15.00 0.74 0.53
C LYS A 96 -14.31 -0.17 -0.50
N SER A 97 -13.33 -0.96 -0.07
CA SER A 97 -12.88 -2.11 -0.85
C SER A 97 -13.86 -3.27 -0.65
N SER A 98 -14.35 -3.77 -1.78
CA SER A 98 -15.18 -4.95 -1.91
C SER A 98 -14.39 -6.20 -1.56
N LEU A 99 -14.47 -6.64 -0.31
CA LEU A 99 -14.13 -8.01 0.08
C LEU A 99 -15.40 -8.66 0.61
N GLY A 100 -15.99 -9.53 -0.21
CA GLY A 100 -17.07 -10.41 0.22
C GLY A 100 -16.52 -11.49 1.19
N PRO A 101 -17.36 -12.01 2.10
CA PRO A 101 -16.99 -13.06 3.04
C PRO A 101 -16.72 -14.41 2.33
N PRO A 102 -16.04 -15.37 3.00
CA PRO A 102 -15.48 -16.59 2.41
C PRO A 102 -16.49 -17.53 1.75
#